data_AF-A0A1V3WPM6-F1
#
_entry.id   AF-A0A1V3WPM6-F1
#
_cell.length_a   1.000
_cell.length_b   1.000
_cell.length_c   1.000
_cell.angle_alpha   90.00
_cell.angle_beta   90.00
_cell.angle_gamma   90.00
#
_symmetry.space_group_name_H-M   'P 1'
#
loop_
_entity.id
_entity.type
_entity.pdbx_description
1 polymer ?
#
loop_
_entity_poly.entity_id
_entity_poly.type
_entity_poly.pdbx_seq_one_letter_code
_entity_poly.pdbx_strand_id
1 'polypeptide(L)'
;MRSVEEHQRVVTGMVQPRAAATVALSEAQGLVLAGDVVARLSLPVFDNSAMDGYAVRSEDTASATDEHPVLLPVAEDIPAGRTDELRLARGTAHRIMTGAPMPSGATAVVPVEATDGGVQTVGIRQPAAPGKHIRRAGEDVAAGTTVLHAGQPVTPAALGLAAALGLAELTVIPRQRVLVVSTGSELVPPGSPLQPGRSMSRTRSCWPPRSATREPSWRPPKPPATTSRSSPRSSSAAPAMPI
;
A
#
# COMPACT_ATOMS: atom_id res chain seq x y z
N MET A 1 -32.62 -21.17 -25.42
CA MET A 1 -31.96 -19.91 -25.03
C MET A 1 -31.65 -20.04 -23.53
N ARG A 2 -30.42 -19.74 -23.07
CA ARG A 2 -30.06 -19.82 -21.64
C ARG A 2 -30.49 -18.55 -20.91
N SER A 3 -30.80 -18.64 -19.61
CA SER A 3 -31.00 -17.43 -18.79
C SER A 3 -29.66 -16.70 -18.59
N VAL A 4 -29.72 -15.42 -18.17
CA VAL A 4 -28.51 -14.64 -17.85
C VAL A 4 -27.74 -15.30 -16.70
N GLU A 5 -28.45 -15.75 -15.66
CA GLU A 5 -27.87 -16.39 -14.48
C GLU A 5 -27.24 -17.75 -14.83
N GLU A 6 -27.86 -18.51 -15.73
CA GLU A 6 -27.30 -19.76 -16.23
C GLU A 6 -26.01 -19.50 -17.03
N HIS A 7 -26.03 -18.49 -17.91
CA HIS A 7 -24.85 -18.12 -18.69
C HIS A 7 -23.69 -17.62 -17.81
N GLN A 8 -23.98 -16.78 -16.82
CA GLN A 8 -22.97 -16.29 -15.86
C GLN A 8 -22.31 -17.43 -15.09
N ARG A 9 -23.08 -18.44 -14.65
CA ARG A 9 -22.54 -19.63 -13.97
C ARG A 9 -21.58 -20.40 -14.86
N VAL A 10 -21.96 -20.63 -16.12
CA VAL A 10 -21.10 -21.31 -17.09
C VAL A 10 -19.80 -20.55 -17.32
N VAL A 11 -19.87 -19.23 -17.55
CA VAL A 11 -18.69 -18.39 -17.79
C VAL A 11 -17.78 -18.34 -16.56
N THR A 12 -18.34 -18.16 -15.37
CA THR A 12 -17.56 -18.08 -14.13
C THR A 12 -16.85 -19.40 -13.83
N GLY A 13 -17.49 -20.54 -14.11
CA GLY A 13 -16.87 -21.87 -13.95
C GLY A 13 -15.70 -22.14 -14.89
N MET A 14 -15.56 -21.39 -15.99
CA MET A 14 -14.43 -21.49 -16.91
C MET A 14 -13.21 -20.68 -16.47
N VAL A 15 -13.37 -19.74 -15.53
CA VAL A 15 -12.30 -18.85 -15.09
C VAL A 15 -11.71 -19.36 -13.78
N GLN A 16 -10.43 -19.72 -13.82
CA GLN A 16 -9.68 -20.08 -12.63
C GLN A 16 -8.78 -18.93 -12.18
N PRO A 17 -8.61 -18.70 -10.87
CA PRO A 17 -7.60 -17.76 -10.37
C PRO A 17 -6.23 -18.08 -10.95
N ARG A 18 -5.44 -17.04 -11.26
CA ARG A 18 -4.03 -17.25 -11.58
C ARG A 18 -3.28 -17.75 -10.35
N ALA A 19 -2.19 -18.47 -10.59
CA ALA A 19 -1.26 -18.87 -9.53
C ALA A 19 -0.82 -17.64 -8.73
N ALA A 20 -0.77 -17.81 -7.41
CA ALA A 20 -0.32 -16.78 -6.50
C ALA A 20 1.11 -16.34 -6.84
N ALA A 21 1.39 -15.06 -6.64
CA ALA A 21 2.71 -14.47 -6.83
C ALA A 21 3.02 -13.54 -5.67
N THR A 22 4.29 -13.51 -5.27
CA THR A 22 4.80 -12.51 -4.33
C THR A 22 5.16 -11.26 -5.12
N VAL A 23 4.67 -10.11 -4.66
CA VAL A 23 4.90 -8.80 -5.28
C VAL A 23 5.30 -7.79 -4.21
N ALA A 24 5.99 -6.73 -4.61
CA ALA A 24 6.30 -5.61 -3.73
C ALA A 24 5.02 -4.95 -3.22
N LEU A 25 5.04 -4.37 -2.00
CA LEU A 25 3.88 -3.67 -1.44
C LEU A 25 3.33 -2.58 -2.39
N SER A 26 4.20 -1.87 -3.09
CA SER A 26 3.84 -0.83 -4.06
C SER A 26 3.02 -1.35 -5.25
N GLU A 27 3.12 -2.65 -5.55
CA GLU A 27 2.42 -3.32 -6.66
C GLU A 27 1.20 -4.11 -6.18
N ALA A 28 1.06 -4.33 -4.87
CA ALA A 28 0.00 -5.15 -4.31
C ALA A 28 -1.37 -4.47 -4.29
N GLN A 29 -1.45 -3.14 -4.41
CA GLN A 29 -2.70 -2.39 -4.27
C GLN A 29 -3.79 -2.85 -5.27
N GLY A 30 -4.95 -3.21 -4.70
CA GLY A 30 -6.11 -3.66 -5.47
C GLY A 30 -5.94 -5.05 -6.10
N LEU A 31 -4.93 -5.83 -5.69
CA LEU A 31 -4.88 -7.28 -5.86
C LEU A 31 -5.59 -7.95 -4.68
N VAL A 32 -5.65 -9.28 -4.68
CA VAL A 32 -6.31 -10.07 -3.64
C VAL A 32 -5.25 -10.90 -2.92
N LEU A 33 -5.27 -10.97 -1.58
CA LEU A 33 -4.33 -11.79 -0.83
C LEU A 33 -4.51 -13.28 -1.15
N ALA A 34 -3.40 -13.97 -1.40
CA ALA A 34 -3.41 -15.41 -1.65
C ALA A 34 -3.41 -16.24 -0.36
N GLY A 35 -2.98 -15.64 0.75
CA GLY A 35 -2.87 -16.29 2.05
C GLY A 35 -3.04 -15.28 3.19
N ASP A 36 -3.20 -15.82 4.40
CA ASP A 36 -3.25 -15.03 5.63
C ASP A 36 -1.90 -14.37 5.89
N VAL A 37 -1.92 -13.15 6.43
CA VAL A 37 -0.75 -12.44 6.93
C VAL A 37 -0.80 -12.47 8.45
N VAL A 38 0.20 -13.12 9.04
CA VAL A 38 0.39 -13.22 10.47
C VAL A 38 1.43 -12.19 10.92
N ALA A 39 1.12 -11.42 11.95
CA ALA A 39 2.02 -10.44 12.53
C ALA A 39 3.26 -11.14 13.11
N ARG A 40 4.45 -10.83 12.58
CA ARG A 40 5.73 -11.39 13.07
C ARG A 40 6.27 -10.65 14.30
N LEU A 41 5.79 -9.44 14.52
CA LEU A 41 6.16 -8.56 15.62
C LEU A 41 4.89 -7.93 16.21
N SER A 42 5.00 -7.49 17.45
CA SER A 42 3.96 -6.72 18.12
C SER A 42 3.98 -5.26 17.67
N LEU A 43 2.81 -4.63 17.60
CA LEU A 43 2.68 -3.18 17.40
C LEU A 43 1.96 -2.56 18.60
N PRO A 44 2.53 -1.52 19.24
CA PRO A 44 3.95 -1.14 19.19
C PRO A 44 4.91 -2.29 19.58
N VAL A 45 6.18 -2.19 19.17
CA VAL A 45 7.20 -3.22 19.47
C VAL A 45 7.66 -3.17 20.93
N PHE A 46 7.58 -1.99 21.56
CA PHE A 46 7.98 -1.71 22.93
C PHE A 46 7.02 -0.70 23.55
N ASP A 47 7.02 -0.62 24.87
CA ASP A 47 6.24 0.38 25.61
C ASP A 47 6.75 1.79 25.26
N ASN A 48 5.87 2.65 24.76
CA ASN A 48 6.24 3.99 24.33
C ASN A 48 5.30 5.07 24.87
N SER A 49 5.76 6.32 24.81
CA SER A 49 4.96 7.46 25.24
C SER A 49 3.83 7.75 24.23
N ALA A 50 2.60 7.88 24.73
CA ALA A 50 1.44 8.28 23.93
C ALA A 50 1.39 9.79 23.61
N MET A 51 2.24 10.60 24.26
CA MET A 51 2.26 12.06 24.15
C MET A 51 3.61 12.66 24.53
N ASP A 52 3.79 13.94 24.26
CA ASP A 52 4.97 14.69 24.72
C ASP A 52 4.80 15.08 26.19
N GLY A 53 5.86 14.93 26.98
CA GLY A 53 5.78 15.24 28.40
C GLY A 53 6.95 14.71 29.22
N TYR A 54 6.64 14.18 30.39
CA TYR A 54 7.63 13.70 31.36
C TYR A 54 7.33 12.28 31.82
N ALA A 55 8.25 11.36 31.56
CA ALA A 55 8.23 10.02 32.12
C ALA A 55 8.56 10.10 33.62
N VAL A 56 7.65 9.59 34.43
CA VAL A 56 7.70 9.66 35.88
C VAL A 56 7.38 8.30 36.51
N ARG A 57 7.68 8.16 37.80
CA ARG A 57 7.01 7.17 38.63
C ARG A 57 5.72 7.80 39.14
N SER A 58 4.60 7.11 38.95
CA SER A 58 3.29 7.52 39.44
C SER A 58 3.30 7.88 40.93
N GLU A 59 4.05 7.14 41.74
CA GLU A 59 4.27 7.36 43.17
C GLU A 59 4.83 8.77 43.48
N ASP A 60 5.76 9.26 42.64
CA ASP A 60 6.44 10.54 42.87
C ASP A 60 5.54 11.74 42.53
N THR A 61 4.42 11.51 41.83
CA THR A 61 3.45 12.55 41.45
C THR A 61 2.16 12.52 42.25
N ALA A 62 2.01 11.58 43.19
CA ALA A 62 0.72 11.30 43.83
C ALA A 62 0.12 12.49 44.60
N SER A 63 0.96 13.38 45.13
CA SER A 63 0.55 14.59 45.85
C SER A 63 0.48 15.86 44.99
N ALA A 64 0.73 15.77 43.69
CA ALA A 64 0.75 16.93 42.81
C ALA A 64 -0.64 17.53 42.64
N THR A 65 -0.76 18.85 42.80
CA THR A 65 -1.95 19.63 42.43
C THR A 65 -1.54 20.92 41.72
N ASP A 66 -2.51 21.62 41.14
CA ASP A 66 -2.25 22.88 40.42
C ASP A 66 -1.67 23.96 41.37
N GLU A 67 -2.17 24.00 42.60
CA GLU A 67 -1.75 24.92 43.67
C GLU A 67 -0.46 24.48 44.36
N HIS A 68 -0.18 23.16 44.38
CA HIS A 68 0.99 22.55 45.01
C HIS A 68 1.67 21.57 44.04
N PRO A 69 2.42 22.08 43.04
CA PRO A 69 3.13 21.22 42.10
C PRO A 69 4.27 20.47 42.78
N VAL A 70 4.46 19.21 42.40
CA VAL A 70 5.65 18.45 42.79
C VAL A 70 6.80 18.82 41.86
N LEU A 71 7.91 19.27 42.43
CA LEU A 71 9.11 19.59 41.67
C LEU A 71 9.98 18.34 41.53
N LEU A 72 10.23 17.91 40.30
CA LEU A 72 11.12 16.78 40.00
C LEU A 72 12.30 17.26 39.15
N PRO A 73 13.56 16.94 39.51
CA PRO A 73 14.70 17.15 38.64
C PRO A 73 14.55 16.32 37.35
N VAL A 74 14.85 16.95 36.22
CA VAL A 74 14.83 16.32 34.89
C VAL A 74 16.24 15.81 34.59
N ALA A 75 16.41 14.50 34.59
CA ALA A 75 17.73 13.89 34.46
C ALA A 75 18.16 13.68 32.99
N GLU A 76 17.20 13.47 32.08
CA GLU A 76 17.44 13.15 30.68
C GLU A 76 16.33 13.70 29.78
N ASP A 77 16.67 13.82 28.50
CA ASP A 77 15.74 14.11 27.40
C ASP A 77 15.73 12.94 26.41
N ILE A 78 14.55 12.39 26.15
CA ILE A 78 14.34 11.15 25.38
C ILE A 78 13.58 11.49 24.10
N PRO A 79 14.30 11.81 23.00
CA PRO A 79 13.68 12.00 21.70
C PRO A 79 13.18 10.68 21.10
N ALA A 80 12.25 10.79 20.15
CA ALA A 80 11.80 9.63 19.37
C ALA A 80 12.97 9.02 18.56
N GLY A 81 13.08 7.69 18.58
CA GLY A 81 14.14 6.96 17.89
C GLY A 81 15.43 6.75 18.68
N ARG A 82 15.51 7.27 19.92
CA ARG A 82 16.58 6.92 20.88
C ARG A 82 16.51 5.43 21.23
N THR A 83 17.66 4.75 21.32
CA THR A 83 17.74 3.27 21.44
C THR A 83 18.47 2.75 22.68
N ASP A 84 19.11 3.62 23.46
CA ASP A 84 19.75 3.24 24.71
C ASP A 84 18.75 2.97 25.84
N GLU A 85 19.09 2.01 26.69
CA GLU A 85 18.27 1.65 27.85
C GLU A 85 18.51 2.66 28.99
N LEU A 86 17.54 3.55 29.18
CA LEU A 86 17.54 4.49 30.29
C LEU A 86 16.83 3.90 31.50
N ARG A 87 17.26 4.33 32.69
CA ARG A 87 16.60 4.01 33.96
C ARG A 87 16.18 5.28 34.67
N LEU A 88 14.89 5.37 35.00
CA LEU A 88 14.36 6.49 35.78
C LEU A 88 14.67 6.27 37.27
N ALA A 89 15.37 7.21 37.88
CA ALA A 89 15.62 7.21 39.32
C ALA A 89 14.37 7.69 40.09
N ARG A 90 14.25 7.25 41.35
CA ARG A 90 13.16 7.72 42.24
C ARG A 90 13.27 9.22 42.47
N GLY A 91 12.14 9.91 42.46
CA GLY A 91 12.07 11.36 42.66
C GLY A 91 12.68 12.17 41.50
N THR A 92 12.79 11.59 40.30
CA THR A 92 13.28 12.28 39.09
C THR A 92 12.28 12.12 37.96
N ALA A 93 12.43 12.94 36.92
CA ALA A 93 11.69 12.85 35.68
C ALA A 93 12.64 12.74 34.48
N HIS A 94 12.19 12.14 33.39
CA HIS A 94 12.83 12.28 32.08
C HIS A 94 11.86 12.99 31.14
N ARG A 95 12.32 14.01 30.44
CA ARG A 95 11.53 14.60 29.36
C ARG A 95 11.47 13.58 28.23
N ILE A 96 10.27 13.32 27.70
CA ILE A 96 10.03 12.25 26.73
C ILE A 96 9.13 12.76 25.61
N MET A 97 9.47 12.42 24.37
CA MET A 97 8.63 12.73 23.20
C MET A 97 7.70 11.57 22.86
N THR A 98 6.64 11.86 22.11
CA THR A 98 5.68 10.91 21.60
C THR A 98 6.38 9.82 20.78
N GLY A 99 6.06 8.55 21.08
CA GLY A 99 6.66 7.39 20.42
C GLY A 99 8.06 7.01 20.90
N ALA A 100 8.68 7.78 21.81
CA ALA A 100 9.94 7.40 22.42
C ALA A 100 9.76 6.22 23.40
N PRO A 101 10.76 5.32 23.53
CA PRO A 101 10.69 4.18 24.44
C PRO A 101 10.61 4.62 25.91
N MET A 102 9.79 3.92 26.69
CA MET A 102 9.68 4.17 28.12
C MET A 102 10.98 3.77 28.85
N PRO A 103 11.58 4.65 29.67
CA PRO A 103 12.74 4.29 30.48
C PRO A 103 12.35 3.27 31.55
N SER A 104 13.26 2.36 31.88
CA SER A 104 13.04 1.36 32.91
C SER A 104 12.72 2.02 34.26
N GLY A 105 11.68 1.53 34.93
CA GLY A 105 11.20 2.08 36.20
C GLY A 105 10.20 3.22 36.09
N ALA A 106 10.00 3.84 34.92
CA ALA A 106 8.88 4.75 34.71
C ALA A 106 7.56 3.98 34.65
N THR A 107 6.53 4.53 35.29
CA THR A 107 5.21 3.89 35.38
C THR A 107 4.10 4.74 34.79
N ALA A 108 4.35 6.00 34.46
CA ALA A 108 3.39 6.86 33.77
C ALA A 108 4.10 7.98 33.00
N VAL A 109 3.37 8.66 32.12
CA VAL A 109 3.80 9.92 31.48
C VAL A 109 2.85 11.03 31.89
N VAL A 110 3.39 12.17 32.31
CA VAL A 110 2.62 13.40 32.56
C VAL A 110 2.69 14.27 31.30
N PRO A 111 1.56 14.71 30.72
CA PRO A 111 1.54 15.61 29.56
C PRO A 111 2.26 16.91 29.86
N VAL A 112 2.94 17.49 28.86
CA VAL A 112 3.60 18.79 29.01
C VAL A 112 2.62 19.88 29.50
N GLU A 113 1.35 19.81 29.09
CA GLU A 113 0.28 20.74 29.47
C GLU A 113 -0.05 20.69 30.97
N ALA A 114 0.21 19.55 31.63
CA ALA A 114 0.07 19.39 33.08
C ALA A 114 1.35 19.74 33.85
N THR A 115 2.32 20.39 33.19
CA THR A 115 3.60 20.81 33.78
C THR A 115 3.98 22.24 33.41
N ASP A 116 5.00 22.79 34.07
CA ASP A 116 5.58 24.10 33.73
C ASP A 116 6.58 24.05 32.57
N GLY A 117 6.84 22.87 32.00
CA GLY A 117 7.77 22.70 30.87
C GLY A 117 9.25 22.85 31.25
N GLY A 118 9.59 22.78 32.54
CA GLY A 118 10.97 22.97 33.01
C GLY A 118 11.97 21.92 32.50
N VAL A 119 13.17 22.38 32.12
CA VAL A 119 14.20 21.55 31.47
C VAL A 119 15.19 20.93 32.46
N GLN A 120 15.44 21.58 33.59
CA GLN A 120 16.33 21.09 34.65
C GLN A 120 15.55 20.53 35.85
N THR A 121 14.44 21.18 36.17
CA THR A 121 13.45 20.77 37.15
C THR A 121 12.10 21.10 36.58
N VAL A 122 11.17 20.14 36.64
CA VAL A 122 9.80 20.30 36.16
C VAL A 122 8.83 20.34 37.34
N GLY A 123 7.91 21.29 37.31
CA GLY A 123 6.77 21.35 38.20
C GLY A 123 5.59 20.55 37.65
N ILE A 124 5.32 19.40 38.26
CA ILE A 124 4.19 18.53 37.95
C ILE A 124 2.95 19.04 38.68
N ARG A 125 1.91 19.46 37.95
CA ARG A 125 0.67 20.01 38.51
C ARG A 125 -0.47 19.00 38.66
N GLN A 126 -0.31 17.80 38.12
CA GLN A 126 -1.34 16.76 38.20
C GLN A 126 -0.72 15.38 38.43
N PRO A 127 -1.36 14.52 39.25
CA PRO A 127 -0.88 13.17 39.47
C PRO A 127 -1.09 12.32 38.22
N ALA A 128 -0.13 11.45 37.93
CA ALA A 128 -0.27 10.45 36.86
C ALA A 128 -0.50 9.06 37.46
N ALA A 129 -1.65 8.46 37.16
CA ALA A 129 -1.95 7.09 37.53
C ALA A 129 -1.00 6.10 36.80
N PRO A 130 -0.68 4.93 37.40
CA PRO A 130 0.11 3.91 36.73
C PRO A 130 -0.48 3.54 35.36
N GLY A 131 0.37 3.44 34.34
CA GLY A 131 0.01 3.13 32.96
C GLY A 131 -0.57 4.31 32.16
N LYS A 132 -0.80 5.47 32.78
CA LYS A 132 -1.38 6.62 32.09
C LYS A 132 -0.43 7.12 31.01
N HIS A 133 -0.97 7.29 29.80
CA HIS A 133 -0.26 7.78 28.61
C HIS A 133 0.94 6.93 28.18
N ILE A 134 0.91 5.63 28.49
CA ILE A 134 1.85 4.64 27.96
C ILE A 134 1.09 3.75 26.99
N ARG A 135 1.57 3.63 25.75
CA ARG A 135 1.12 2.60 24.82
C ARG A 135 1.94 1.35 25.06
N ARG A 136 1.29 0.24 25.35
CA ARG A 136 2.00 -1.01 25.70
C ARG A 136 2.42 -1.75 24.45
N ALA A 137 3.53 -2.49 24.56
CA ALA A 137 3.96 -3.37 23.49
C ALA A 137 2.84 -4.36 23.14
N GLY A 138 2.48 -4.41 21.86
CA GLY A 138 1.42 -5.30 21.33
C GLY A 138 -0.01 -4.89 21.64
N GLU A 139 -0.25 -3.68 22.14
CA GLU A 139 -1.59 -3.16 22.40
C GLU A 139 -2.45 -3.04 21.13
N ASP A 140 -1.84 -2.65 19.99
CA ASP A 140 -2.55 -2.58 18.70
C ASP A 140 -2.64 -3.98 18.06
N VAL A 141 -1.51 -4.67 17.97
CA VAL A 141 -1.38 -6.00 17.35
C VAL A 141 -0.38 -6.82 18.15
N ALA A 142 -0.82 -7.98 18.65
CA ALA A 142 0.09 -8.96 19.23
C ALA A 142 0.77 -9.81 18.14
N ALA A 143 2.06 -10.10 18.30
CA ALA A 143 2.74 -11.09 17.46
C ALA A 143 1.98 -12.43 17.46
N GLY A 144 1.90 -13.06 16.28
CA GLY A 144 1.13 -14.28 16.06
C GLY A 144 -0.34 -14.05 15.68
N THR A 145 -0.85 -12.83 15.78
CA THR A 145 -2.20 -12.49 15.32
C THR A 145 -2.28 -12.50 13.81
N THR A 146 -3.30 -13.16 13.25
CA THR A 146 -3.66 -12.99 11.83
C THR A 146 -4.28 -11.61 11.63
N VAL A 147 -3.56 -10.73 10.94
CA VAL A 147 -3.98 -9.33 10.73
C VAL A 147 -4.67 -9.10 9.40
N LEU A 148 -4.43 -9.97 8.43
CA LEU A 148 -5.05 -9.94 7.12
C LEU A 148 -5.39 -11.36 6.69
N HIS A 149 -6.59 -11.58 6.19
CA HIS A 149 -7.08 -12.87 5.71
C HIS A 149 -6.91 -13.07 4.20
N ALA A 150 -6.71 -14.31 3.80
CA ALA A 150 -6.73 -14.74 2.41
C ALA A 150 -8.07 -14.37 1.72
N GLY A 151 -8.00 -14.03 0.44
CA GLY A 151 -9.19 -13.69 -0.36
C GLY A 151 -9.68 -12.24 -0.20
N GLN A 152 -9.15 -11.47 0.74
CA GLN A 152 -9.51 -10.05 0.86
C GLN A 152 -8.73 -9.18 -0.17
N PRO A 153 -9.31 -8.06 -0.63
CA PRO A 153 -8.61 -7.10 -1.46
C PRO A 153 -7.55 -6.34 -0.65
N VAL A 154 -6.40 -6.07 -1.27
CA VAL A 154 -5.33 -5.26 -0.71
C VAL A 154 -5.71 -3.78 -0.84
N THR A 155 -6.23 -3.22 0.25
CA THR A 155 -6.59 -1.81 0.37
C THR A 155 -5.38 -0.95 0.82
N PRO A 156 -5.44 0.39 0.71
CA PRO A 156 -4.41 1.25 1.28
C PRO A 156 -4.19 1.02 2.78
N ALA A 157 -5.25 0.72 3.54
CA ALA A 157 -5.14 0.39 4.96
C ALA A 157 -4.39 -0.94 5.19
N ALA A 158 -4.68 -1.97 4.38
CA ALA A 158 -3.97 -3.25 4.44
C ALA A 158 -2.48 -3.09 4.10
N LEU A 159 -2.14 -2.22 3.14
CA LEU A 159 -0.75 -1.87 2.83
C LEU A 159 -0.06 -1.16 3.99
N GLY A 160 -0.74 -0.21 4.63
CA GLY A 160 -0.22 0.49 5.80
C GLY A 160 0.08 -0.47 6.95
N LEU A 161 -0.84 -1.42 7.22
CA LEU A 161 -0.64 -2.44 8.25
C LEU A 161 0.51 -3.39 7.92
N ALA A 162 0.60 -3.87 6.66
CA ALA A 162 1.71 -4.71 6.22
C ALA A 162 3.06 -3.99 6.34
N ALA A 163 3.11 -2.71 5.96
CA ALA A 163 4.30 -1.88 6.09
C ALA A 163 4.68 -1.63 7.56
N ALA A 164 3.71 -1.36 8.44
CA ALA A 164 3.94 -1.20 9.88
C ALA A 164 4.51 -2.48 10.51
N LEU A 165 4.11 -3.65 10.02
CA LEU A 165 4.66 -4.96 10.41
C LEU A 165 6.03 -5.26 9.78
N GLY A 166 6.59 -4.33 9.00
CA GLY A 166 7.90 -4.49 8.36
C GLY A 166 7.91 -5.42 7.14
N LEU A 167 6.75 -5.70 6.54
CA LEU A 167 6.68 -6.53 5.34
C LEU A 167 7.03 -5.69 4.09
N ALA A 168 7.95 -6.18 3.26
CA ALA A 168 8.29 -5.53 1.99
C ALA A 168 7.42 -6.03 0.82
N GLU A 169 6.84 -7.22 0.97
CA GLU A 169 6.15 -7.95 -0.08
C GLU A 169 4.90 -8.65 0.46
N LEU A 170 3.93 -8.89 -0.44
CA LEU A 170 2.72 -9.67 -0.14
C LEU A 170 2.52 -10.75 -1.21
N THR A 171 2.06 -11.92 -0.78
CA THR A 171 1.64 -12.98 -1.70
C THR A 171 0.18 -12.76 -2.08
N VAL A 172 -0.06 -12.54 -3.37
CA VAL A 172 -1.35 -12.11 -3.92
C VAL A 172 -1.75 -12.95 -5.12
N ILE A 173 -3.03 -12.93 -5.46
CA ILE A 173 -3.58 -13.43 -6.72
C ILE A 173 -3.46 -12.31 -7.76
N PRO A 174 -2.66 -12.48 -8.83
CA PRO A 174 -2.52 -11.47 -9.87
C PRO A 174 -3.83 -11.24 -10.63
N ARG A 175 -3.97 -10.07 -11.25
CA ARG A 175 -5.10 -9.79 -12.16
C ARG A 175 -5.09 -10.74 -13.36
N GLN A 176 -6.28 -11.07 -13.86
CA GLN A 176 -6.42 -11.80 -15.11
C GLN A 176 -5.95 -10.94 -16.28
N ARG A 177 -5.22 -11.58 -17.19
CA ARG A 177 -4.78 -10.97 -18.44
C ARG A 177 -5.87 -11.23 -19.48
N VAL A 178 -6.49 -10.16 -19.98
CA VAL A 178 -7.54 -10.24 -20.99
C VAL A 178 -7.03 -9.61 -22.28
N LEU A 179 -7.03 -10.39 -23.36
CA LEU A 179 -6.77 -9.88 -24.69
C LEU A 179 -8.09 -9.43 -25.32
N VAL A 180 -8.15 -8.19 -25.78
CA VAL A 180 -9.31 -7.63 -26.47
C VAL A 180 -9.00 -7.51 -27.96
N VAL A 181 -9.77 -8.22 -28.78
CA VAL A 181 -9.67 -8.19 -30.24
C VAL A 181 -10.97 -7.63 -30.80
N SER A 182 -10.86 -6.60 -31.64
CA SER A 182 -12.00 -6.06 -32.41
C SER A 182 -11.99 -6.68 -33.79
N THR A 183 -13.12 -7.23 -34.22
CA THR A 183 -13.31 -7.82 -35.56
C THR A 183 -14.39 -7.05 -36.30
N GLY A 184 -14.12 -6.64 -37.54
CA GLY A 184 -15.04 -5.88 -38.39
C GLY A 184 -14.24 -5.01 -39.38
N SER A 185 -14.49 -5.16 -40.68
CA SER A 185 -13.83 -4.37 -41.72
C SER A 185 -14.23 -2.90 -41.70
N GLU A 186 -15.41 -2.61 -41.15
CA GLU A 186 -15.98 -1.30 -40.93
C GLU A 186 -15.29 -0.53 -39.79
N LEU A 187 -14.61 -1.22 -38.87
CA LEU A 187 -14.05 -0.60 -37.68
C LEU A 187 -12.78 0.20 -38.01
N VAL A 188 -12.77 1.47 -37.58
CA VAL A 188 -11.58 2.35 -37.62
C VAL A 188 -11.11 2.72 -36.22
N PRO A 189 -9.79 2.84 -35.97
CA PRO A 189 -9.31 3.26 -34.66
C PRO A 189 -9.62 4.74 -34.41
N PRO A 190 -9.84 5.15 -33.14
CA PRO A 190 -9.97 6.56 -32.78
C PRO A 190 -8.78 7.38 -33.27
N GLY A 191 -9.06 8.58 -33.79
CA GLY A 191 -8.07 9.45 -34.41
C GLY A 191 -7.90 9.26 -35.91
N SER A 192 -8.52 8.24 -36.52
CA SER A 192 -8.60 8.11 -37.99
C SER A 192 -9.81 8.87 -38.56
N PRO A 193 -9.72 9.40 -39.79
CA PRO A 193 -10.88 9.98 -40.46
C PRO A 193 -11.98 8.94 -40.69
N LEU A 194 -13.21 9.28 -40.34
CA LEU A 194 -14.37 8.40 -40.49
C LEU A 194 -14.93 8.54 -41.91
N GLN A 195 -15.00 7.44 -42.65
CA GLN A 195 -15.62 7.39 -43.97
C GLN A 195 -17.04 6.82 -43.88
N PRO A 196 -17.94 7.18 -44.82
CA PRO A 196 -19.26 6.55 -44.93
C PRO A 196 -19.15 5.02 -44.96
N GLY A 197 -19.98 4.33 -44.17
CA GLY A 197 -19.94 2.87 -44.02
C GLY A 197 -18.88 2.34 -43.04
N ARG A 198 -18.06 3.21 -42.44
CA ARG A 198 -17.13 2.86 -41.35
C ARG A 198 -17.63 3.38 -40.01
N SER A 199 -17.23 2.71 -38.93
CA SER A 199 -17.60 3.10 -37.57
C SER A 199 -16.37 3.10 -36.65
N MET A 200 -16.38 3.96 -35.63
CA MET A 200 -15.26 4.06 -34.68
C MET A 200 -15.21 2.86 -33.76
N SER A 201 -14.02 2.26 -33.60
CA SER A 201 -13.78 1.23 -32.60
C SER A 201 -13.82 1.83 -31.20
N ARG A 202 -14.83 1.43 -30.41
CA ARG A 202 -15.03 1.84 -29.01
C ARG A 202 -14.41 0.86 -28.01
N THR A 203 -14.36 -0.43 -28.33
CA THR A 203 -13.93 -1.48 -27.38
C THR A 203 -12.47 -1.37 -26.98
N ARG A 204 -11.58 -1.03 -27.94
CA ARG A 204 -10.13 -0.96 -27.68
C ARG A 204 -9.70 0.31 -26.94
N SER A 205 -10.50 1.37 -27.04
CA SER A 205 -10.21 2.70 -26.49
C SER A 205 -10.80 2.91 -25.09
N CYS A 206 -11.86 2.19 -24.73
CA CYS A 206 -12.48 2.27 -23.40
C CYS A 206 -11.74 1.45 -22.31
N TRP A 207 -10.74 0.64 -22.66
CA TRP A 207 -9.95 -0.12 -21.70
C TRP A 207 -8.54 0.49 -21.55
N PRO A 208 -8.33 1.44 -20.61
CA PRO A 208 -7.00 1.99 -20.38
C PRO A 208 -6.06 0.88 -19.88
N PRO A 209 -4.77 0.90 -20.25
CA PRO A 209 -3.79 -0.06 -19.77
C PRO A 209 -3.48 0.22 -18.30
N ARG A 210 -4.33 -0.25 -17.39
CA ARG A 210 -3.98 -0.34 -15.96
C ARG A 210 -3.33 -1.69 -15.60
N SER A 211 -3.29 -2.64 -16.54
CA SER A 211 -2.69 -3.97 -16.36
C SER A 211 -2.07 -4.57 -17.61
N ALA A 212 -2.01 -3.83 -18.73
CA ALA A 212 -1.33 -4.31 -19.92
C ALA A 212 0.16 -4.00 -19.78
N THR A 213 0.95 -4.99 -19.39
CA THR A 213 2.33 -5.06 -19.87
C THR A 213 2.28 -4.87 -21.38
N ARG A 214 2.94 -3.83 -21.87
CA ARG A 214 3.23 -3.65 -23.30
C ARG A 214 4.10 -4.84 -23.72
N GLU A 215 3.48 -5.94 -24.10
CA GLU A 215 4.19 -6.96 -24.89
C GLU A 215 4.42 -6.40 -26.30
N PRO A 216 5.54 -6.75 -26.96
CA PRO A 216 5.85 -6.26 -28.29
C PRO A 216 4.71 -6.66 -29.23
N SER A 217 4.32 -5.74 -30.10
CA SER A 217 3.26 -5.93 -31.09
C SER A 217 3.31 -7.34 -31.70
N TRP A 218 2.35 -8.18 -31.34
CA TRP A 218 2.14 -9.42 -32.07
C TRP A 218 1.81 -9.03 -33.51
N ARG A 219 2.67 -9.44 -34.45
CA ARG A 219 2.46 -9.27 -35.89
C ARG A 219 2.09 -10.65 -36.45
N PRO A 220 0.97 -10.79 -37.18
CA PRO A 220 0.69 -12.02 -37.90
C PRO A 220 1.81 -12.26 -38.94
N PRO A 221 2.16 -13.53 -39.22
CA PRO A 221 3.14 -13.86 -40.26
C PRO A 221 2.64 -13.33 -41.62
N LYS A 222 3.54 -12.71 -42.39
CA LYS A 222 3.22 -12.26 -43.76
C LYS A 222 2.95 -13.50 -44.63
N PRO A 223 1.89 -13.50 -45.45
CA PRO A 223 1.70 -14.55 -46.44
C PRO A 223 2.87 -14.54 -47.44
N PRO A 224 3.24 -15.70 -48.01
CA PRO A 224 4.35 -15.80 -48.95
C PRO A 224 4.08 -14.92 -50.17
N ALA A 225 5.12 -14.21 -50.61
CA ALA A 225 5.06 -13.33 -51.77
C ALA A 225 4.74 -14.14 -53.02
N THR A 226 3.54 -13.93 -53.57
CA THR A 226 3.23 -14.34 -54.95
C THR A 226 4.06 -13.48 -55.89
N THR A 227 5.15 -14.04 -56.41
CA THR A 227 5.89 -13.48 -57.55
C THR A 227 5.00 -13.53 -58.78
N SER A 228 4.30 -12.44 -59.09
CA SER A 228 3.71 -12.24 -60.42
C SER A 228 4.84 -11.91 -61.40
N ARG A 229 5.21 -12.87 -62.24
CA ARG A 229 6.00 -12.60 -63.46
C ARG A 229 5.14 -11.75 -64.39
N SER A 230 5.40 -10.46 -64.46
CA SER A 230 4.95 -9.61 -65.57
C SER A 230 6.03 -9.60 -66.66
N SER A 231 5.73 -10.22 -67.79
CA SER A 231 6.51 -10.07 -69.02
C SER A 231 6.29 -8.66 -69.58
N PRO A 232 7.33 -7.93 -70.02
CA PRO A 232 7.16 -6.61 -70.61
C PRO A 232 6.69 -6.73 -72.06
N ARG A 233 5.49 -6.23 -72.38
CA ARG A 233 5.14 -5.86 -73.76
C ARG A 233 5.52 -4.38 -73.95
N SER A 234 6.56 -4.17 -74.75
CA SER A 234 7.01 -2.88 -75.24
C SER A 234 5.93 -2.20 -76.08
N SER A 235 5.73 -0.90 -75.84
CA SER A 235 4.99 -0.02 -76.73
C SER A 235 5.87 0.34 -77.93
N SER A 236 5.28 0.41 -79.12
CA SER A 236 5.84 1.11 -80.27
C SER A 236 4.69 1.57 -81.14
N ALA A 237 4.57 2.89 -81.26
CA ALA A 237 3.64 3.57 -82.13
C ALA A 237 3.93 3.29 -83.62
N ALA A 238 2.88 3.41 -84.44
CA ALA A 238 2.94 3.35 -85.90
C ALA A 238 3.78 4.49 -86.50
N PRO A 239 4.24 4.36 -87.77
CA PRO A 239 3.45 4.99 -88.83
C PRO A 239 3.44 4.27 -90.20
N ALA A 240 2.43 4.65 -91.00
CA ALA A 240 2.37 4.75 -92.46
C ALA A 240 2.59 3.50 -93.36
N MET A 241 1.52 3.18 -94.12
CA MET A 241 1.57 2.50 -95.42
C MET A 241 2.33 3.36 -96.46
N PRO A 242 2.94 2.74 -97.49
CA PRO A 242 2.28 2.81 -98.80
C PRO A 242 2.43 1.55 -99.70
N ILE A 243 1.46 1.45 -100.62
CA ILE A 243 1.30 0.60 -101.82
C ILE A 243 0.94 -0.87 -101.57
#